data_AF-A0A2D7VUE8-F1
#
_entry.id   AF-A0A2D7VUE8-F1
#
_cell.length_a   1.000
_cell.length_b   1.000
_cell.length_c   1.000
_cell.angle_alpha   90.00
_cell.angle_beta   90.00
_cell.angle_gamma   90.00
#
_symmetry.space_group_name_H-M   'P 1'
#
loop_
_entity.id
_entity.type
_entity.pdbx_description
1 polymer ?
#
loop_
_entity_poly.entity_id
_entity_poly.type
_entity_poly.pdbx_seq_one_letter_code
_entity_poly.pdbx_strand_id
1 'polypeptide(L)'
;MANSALEAAQSVGATVDDEVLEKARAYQKQNYNEENGNVNTEDGAGVMLYAVSGSVRASAKDARKAQEALDKAKKEGKLEQNAPMTVANLVTSGYSESEAVGYASSYNVYQSAKNTAQRNDVLDGFGNNGGEEFLSFLQTGESLVVNKDNDWKKWYDNMSGRILKIQNEDGSWNGHHCITSPVFCTATSVLLLTVENDIQFLRNMGN
;
A
#
# COMPACT_ATOMS: atom_id res chain seq x y z
N MET A 1 8.06 6.10 4.48
CA MET A 1 6.98 6.81 5.21
C MET A 1 6.65 8.17 4.64
N ALA A 2 7.63 9.05 4.36
CA ALA A 2 7.34 10.40 3.84
C ALA A 2 6.56 10.41 2.51
N ASN A 3 6.60 9.34 1.73
CA ASN A 3 5.95 9.26 0.42
C ASN A 3 4.43 9.43 0.49
N SER A 4 3.75 8.86 1.49
CA SER A 4 2.30 9.01 1.59
C SER A 4 1.90 10.47 1.85
N ALA A 5 2.68 11.18 2.68
CA ALA A 5 2.48 12.60 2.95
C ALA A 5 2.79 13.48 1.73
N LEU A 6 3.87 13.17 0.99
CA LEU A 6 4.19 13.87 -0.25
C LEU A 6 3.12 13.66 -1.33
N GLU A 7 2.61 12.43 -1.47
CA GLU A 7 1.51 12.14 -2.39
C GLU A 7 0.21 12.82 -1.97
N ALA A 8 -0.08 12.88 -0.67
CA ALA A 8 -1.24 13.58 -0.15
C ALA A 8 -1.13 15.08 -0.46
N ALA A 9 0.04 15.68 -0.23
CA ALA A 9 0.32 17.08 -0.57
C ALA A 9 0.16 17.34 -2.08
N GLN A 10 0.73 16.48 -2.93
CA GLN A 10 0.58 16.58 -4.39
C GLN A 10 -0.89 16.49 -4.81
N SER A 11 -1.68 15.61 -4.19
CA SER A 11 -3.11 15.42 -4.51
C SER A 11 -3.99 16.64 -4.21
N VAL A 12 -3.55 17.52 -3.30
CA VAL A 12 -4.22 18.79 -2.97
C VAL A 12 -3.58 20.00 -3.66
N GLY A 13 -2.67 19.76 -4.61
CA GLY A 13 -2.07 20.79 -5.46
C GLY A 13 -0.80 21.45 -4.89
N ALA A 14 -0.21 20.91 -3.83
CA ALA A 14 1.10 21.36 -3.38
C ALA A 14 2.18 20.97 -4.40
N THR A 15 3.17 21.86 -4.60
CA THR A 15 4.33 21.54 -5.42
C THR A 15 5.21 20.53 -4.70
N VAL A 16 5.40 19.37 -5.33
CA VAL A 16 6.26 18.30 -4.87
C VAL A 16 7.24 17.97 -5.99
N ASP A 17 8.49 17.67 -5.64
CA ASP A 17 9.50 17.24 -6.59
C ASP A 17 9.22 15.79 -7.02
N ASP A 18 8.83 15.61 -8.28
CA ASP A 18 8.48 14.31 -8.84
C ASP A 18 9.67 13.34 -8.86
N GLU A 19 10.90 13.84 -9.06
CA GLU A 19 12.09 12.99 -9.09
C GLU A 19 12.39 12.43 -7.69
N VAL A 20 12.23 13.25 -6.65
CA VAL A 20 12.40 12.82 -5.25
C VAL A 20 11.33 11.79 -4.89
N LEU A 21 10.08 12.03 -5.29
CA LEU A 21 8.99 11.10 -5.01
C LEU A 21 9.19 9.75 -5.71
N GLU A 22 9.61 9.76 -6.97
CA GLU A 22 9.91 8.53 -7.73
C GLU A 22 11.09 7.77 -7.14
N LYS A 23 12.17 8.45 -6.76
CA LYS A 23 13.31 7.83 -6.06
C LYS A 23 12.87 7.15 -4.77
N ALA A 24 12.04 7.81 -3.99
CA ALA A 24 11.57 7.27 -2.74
C ALA A 24 10.60 6.09 -2.96
N ARG A 25 9.76 6.11 -4.01
CA ARG A 25 8.93 4.96 -4.40
C ARG A 25 9.79 3.78 -4.85
N ALA A 26 10.78 4.01 -5.71
CA ALA A 26 11.68 2.98 -6.20
C ALA A 26 12.41 2.28 -5.03
N TYR A 27 12.92 3.07 -4.08
CA TYR A 27 13.53 2.55 -2.87
C TYR A 27 12.58 1.68 -2.04
N GLN A 28 11.32 2.07 -1.87
CA GLN A 28 10.36 1.24 -1.14
C GLN A 28 9.93 -0.01 -1.91
N LYS A 29 9.81 0.07 -3.24
CA LYS A 29 9.48 -1.07 -4.10
C LYS A 29 10.57 -2.15 -4.05
N GLN A 30 11.84 -1.77 -4.00
CA GLN A 30 12.96 -2.72 -3.98
C GLN A 30 13.07 -3.55 -2.68
N ASN A 31 12.38 -3.14 -1.60
CA ASN A 31 12.40 -3.84 -0.32
C ASN A 31 11.65 -5.18 -0.37
N TYR A 32 10.95 -5.47 -1.46
CA TYR A 32 10.20 -6.70 -1.65
C TYR A 32 10.53 -7.30 -3.03
N ASN A 33 10.96 -8.56 -3.04
CA ASN A 33 11.18 -9.31 -4.27
C ASN A 33 9.94 -10.17 -4.56
N GLU A 34 9.27 -9.89 -5.68
CA GLU A 34 8.04 -10.57 -6.08
C GLU A 34 8.23 -12.02 -6.53
N GLU A 35 9.43 -12.39 -7.01
CA GLU A 35 9.72 -13.72 -7.56
C GLU A 35 9.85 -14.79 -6.48
N ASN A 36 10.45 -14.42 -5.34
CA ASN A 36 10.73 -15.35 -4.25
C ASN A 36 10.11 -14.94 -2.89
N GLY A 37 9.45 -13.77 -2.84
CA GLY A 37 8.85 -13.24 -1.61
C GLY A 37 9.86 -12.76 -0.57
N ASN A 38 11.13 -12.61 -0.94
CA ASN A 38 12.17 -12.13 -0.04
C ASN A 38 11.95 -10.65 0.30
N VAL A 39 12.18 -10.31 1.55
CA VAL A 39 11.94 -8.96 2.08
C VAL A 39 13.25 -8.41 2.64
N ASN A 40 13.68 -7.26 2.14
CA ASN A 40 14.79 -6.54 2.74
C ASN A 40 14.29 -5.75 3.96
N THR A 41 14.69 -6.18 5.15
CA THR A 41 14.29 -5.58 6.43
C THR A 41 15.39 -4.75 7.08
N GLU A 42 16.58 -4.62 6.46
CA GLU A 42 17.73 -3.91 7.06
C GLU A 42 17.35 -2.47 7.45
N ASP A 43 16.66 -1.77 6.56
CA ASP A 43 16.21 -0.39 6.79
C ASP A 43 14.79 -0.31 7.41
N GLY A 44 14.15 -1.45 7.63
CA GLY A 44 12.81 -1.58 8.22
C GLY A 44 12.82 -1.86 9.72
N ALA A 45 13.92 -1.54 10.42
CA ALA A 45 14.14 -1.89 11.83
C ALA A 45 13.99 -3.41 12.11
N GLY A 46 14.26 -4.27 11.10
CA GLY A 46 14.06 -5.71 11.20
C GLY A 46 12.60 -6.18 11.09
N VAL A 47 11.65 -5.29 10.81
CA VAL A 47 10.21 -5.59 10.80
C VAL A 47 9.76 -5.92 9.38
N MET A 48 9.46 -7.20 9.13
CA MET A 48 8.94 -7.66 7.84
C MET A 48 7.67 -6.90 7.43
N LEU A 49 6.73 -6.73 8.36
CA LEU A 49 5.48 -6.02 8.13
C LEU A 49 5.70 -4.58 7.60
N TYR A 50 6.71 -3.89 8.13
CA TYR A 50 7.01 -2.51 7.75
C TYR A 50 7.60 -2.40 6.34
N ALA A 51 8.53 -3.28 5.99
CA ALA A 51 9.10 -3.34 4.65
C ALA A 51 8.03 -3.70 3.60
N VAL A 52 7.20 -4.72 3.89
CA VAL A 52 6.16 -5.18 2.97
C VAL A 52 5.08 -4.12 2.78
N SER A 53 4.53 -3.54 3.86
CA SER A 53 3.51 -2.48 3.78
C SER A 53 4.02 -1.24 3.04
N GLY A 54 5.30 -0.89 3.21
CA GLY A 54 5.97 0.14 2.44
C GLY A 54 5.98 -0.15 0.94
N SER A 55 6.30 -1.38 0.53
CA SER A 55 6.26 -1.80 -0.88
C SER A 55 4.85 -1.80 -1.45
N VAL A 56 3.84 -2.22 -0.68
CA VAL A 56 2.42 -2.13 -1.08
C VAL A 56 2.06 -0.66 -1.35
N ARG A 57 2.43 0.25 -0.46
CA ARG A 57 2.09 1.67 -0.59
C ARG A 57 2.77 2.35 -1.77
N ALA A 58 4.03 2.03 -2.01
CA ALA A 58 4.82 2.61 -3.09
C ALA A 58 4.42 2.13 -4.49
N SER A 59 3.81 0.95 -4.58
CA SER A 59 3.36 0.34 -5.84
C SER A 59 1.89 0.56 -6.16
N ALA A 60 1.06 0.92 -5.16
CA ALA A 60 -0.40 1.00 -5.30
C ALA A 60 -0.89 1.91 -6.44
N LYS A 61 -0.33 3.13 -6.57
CA LYS A 61 -0.74 4.09 -7.60
C LYS A 61 -0.42 3.59 -9.01
N ASP A 62 0.81 3.12 -9.21
CA ASP A 62 1.30 2.62 -10.50
C ASP A 62 0.57 1.33 -10.92
N ALA A 63 0.35 0.43 -9.96
CA ALA A 63 -0.41 -0.80 -10.19
C ALA A 63 -1.85 -0.50 -10.63
N ARG A 64 -2.47 0.55 -10.07
CA ARG A 64 -3.81 0.99 -10.48
C ARG A 64 -3.83 1.55 -11.90
N LYS A 65 -2.86 2.40 -12.25
CA LYS A 65 -2.73 2.93 -13.63
C LYS A 65 -2.60 1.79 -14.64
N ALA A 66 -1.75 0.80 -14.34
CA ALA A 66 -1.58 -0.39 -15.15
C ALA A 66 -2.92 -1.14 -15.35
N GLN A 67 -3.64 -1.39 -14.26
CA GLN A 67 -4.92 -2.10 -14.27
C GLN A 67 -6.00 -1.33 -15.06
N GLU A 68 -6.16 -0.03 -14.80
CA GLU A 68 -7.16 0.80 -15.49
C GLU A 68 -6.88 0.88 -17.00
N ALA A 69 -5.62 0.97 -17.41
CA ALA A 69 -5.23 0.96 -18.83
C ALA A 69 -5.53 -0.40 -19.49
N LEU A 70 -5.19 -1.50 -18.82
CA LEU A 70 -5.46 -2.84 -19.31
C LEU A 70 -6.98 -3.08 -19.45
N ASP A 71 -7.76 -2.70 -18.44
CA ASP A 71 -9.22 -2.85 -18.45
C ASP A 71 -9.89 -2.00 -19.53
N LYS A 72 -9.38 -0.78 -19.75
CA LYS A 72 -9.81 0.08 -20.86
C LYS A 72 -9.52 -0.58 -22.21
N ALA A 73 -8.31 -1.11 -22.42
CA ALA A 73 -7.95 -1.79 -23.65
C ALA A 73 -8.80 -3.04 -23.93
N LYS A 74 -9.13 -3.81 -22.89
CA LYS A 74 -10.08 -4.94 -22.96
C LYS A 74 -11.49 -4.48 -23.36
N LYS A 75 -11.98 -3.41 -22.75
CA LYS A 75 -13.30 -2.84 -23.06
C LYS A 75 -13.39 -2.30 -24.49
N GLU A 76 -12.29 -1.73 -24.98
CA GLU A 76 -12.16 -1.23 -26.35
C GLU A 76 -11.92 -2.35 -27.39
N GLY A 77 -11.78 -3.60 -26.96
CA GLY A 77 -11.53 -4.75 -27.84
C GLY A 77 -10.11 -4.83 -28.39
N LYS A 78 -9.16 -4.07 -27.84
CA LYS A 78 -7.73 -4.14 -28.20
C LYS A 78 -7.04 -5.37 -27.63
N LEU A 79 -7.58 -5.92 -26.55
CA LEU A 79 -7.09 -7.09 -25.84
C LEU A 79 -8.24 -8.05 -25.54
N GLU A 80 -7.92 -9.34 -25.43
CA GLU A 80 -8.85 -10.35 -24.94
C GLU A 80 -9.27 -10.08 -23.49
N GLN A 81 -10.49 -10.46 -23.11
CA GLN A 81 -11.02 -10.18 -21.76
C GLN A 81 -10.17 -10.81 -20.63
N ASN A 82 -9.56 -11.96 -20.90
CA ASN A 82 -8.66 -12.68 -20.00
C ASN A 82 -7.18 -12.28 -20.16
N ALA A 83 -6.86 -11.27 -20.97
CA ALA A 83 -5.48 -10.85 -21.18
C ALA A 83 -4.79 -10.52 -19.84
N PRO A 84 -3.63 -11.14 -19.54
CA PRO A 84 -2.93 -10.94 -18.28
C PRO A 84 -2.20 -9.59 -18.25
N MET A 85 -1.77 -9.15 -17.05
CA MET A 85 -0.88 -7.99 -16.91
C MET A 85 0.52 -8.36 -17.44
N THR A 86 0.87 -7.85 -18.62
CA THR A 86 2.20 -8.05 -19.22
C THR A 86 2.67 -6.76 -19.86
N VAL A 87 4.00 -6.62 -20.04
CA VAL A 87 4.60 -5.48 -20.74
C VAL A 87 3.99 -5.33 -22.14
N ALA A 88 3.87 -6.42 -22.89
CA ALA A 88 3.28 -6.41 -24.23
C ALA A 88 1.83 -5.88 -24.22
N ASN A 89 1.00 -6.36 -23.29
CA ASN A 89 -0.39 -5.91 -23.18
C ASN A 89 -0.50 -4.44 -22.75
N LEU A 90 0.40 -3.95 -21.90
CA LEU A 90 0.46 -2.53 -21.53
C LEU A 90 0.92 -1.64 -22.69
N VAL A 91 1.85 -2.11 -23.52
CA VAL A 91 2.21 -1.43 -24.78
C VAL A 91 1.00 -1.37 -25.71
N THR A 92 0.26 -2.47 -25.88
CA THR A 92 -1.01 -2.48 -26.63
C THR A 92 -2.07 -1.54 -26.03
N SER A 93 -2.01 -1.32 -24.71
CA SER A 93 -2.90 -0.40 -23.99
C SER A 93 -2.51 1.08 -24.16
N GLY A 94 -1.37 1.37 -24.79
CA GLY A 94 -0.96 2.73 -25.17
C GLY A 94 0.24 3.30 -24.41
N TYR A 95 0.91 2.50 -23.58
CA TYR A 95 2.15 2.93 -22.91
C TYR A 95 3.39 2.72 -23.79
N SER A 96 4.44 3.52 -23.55
CA SER A 96 5.75 3.20 -24.07
C SER A 96 6.30 1.92 -23.43
N GLU A 97 7.27 1.27 -24.08
CA GLU A 97 7.90 0.06 -23.54
C GLU A 97 8.52 0.30 -22.16
N SER A 98 9.18 1.44 -21.97
CA SER A 98 9.79 1.82 -20.69
C SER A 98 8.74 1.99 -19.57
N GLU A 99 7.62 2.65 -19.85
CA GLU A 99 6.52 2.80 -18.89
C GLU A 99 5.86 1.46 -18.60
N ALA A 100 5.63 0.64 -19.63
CA ALA A 100 5.01 -0.67 -19.52
C ALA A 100 5.83 -1.62 -18.63
N VAL A 101 7.16 -1.59 -18.71
CA VAL A 101 8.05 -2.34 -17.81
C VAL A 101 7.85 -1.90 -16.36
N GLY A 102 7.90 -0.59 -16.09
CA GLY A 102 7.75 -0.05 -14.74
C GLY A 102 6.37 -0.32 -14.12
N TYR A 103 5.31 -0.17 -14.91
CA TYR A 103 3.94 -0.41 -14.47
C TYR A 103 3.64 -1.90 -14.26
N ALA A 104 4.13 -2.78 -15.13
CA ALA A 104 3.99 -4.23 -14.94
C ALA A 104 4.72 -4.70 -13.67
N SER A 105 5.96 -4.24 -13.45
CA SER A 105 6.72 -4.54 -12.24
C SER A 105 5.98 -4.03 -10.99
N SER A 106 5.50 -2.78 -11.01
CA SER A 106 4.76 -2.21 -9.88
C SER A 106 3.48 -2.98 -9.60
N TYR A 107 2.76 -3.44 -10.63
CA TYR A 107 1.59 -4.31 -10.46
C TYR A 107 1.97 -5.64 -9.79
N ASN A 108 3.03 -6.30 -10.23
CA ASN A 108 3.45 -7.59 -9.67
C ASN A 108 3.92 -7.46 -8.21
N VAL A 109 4.72 -6.43 -7.91
CA VAL A 109 5.13 -6.09 -6.54
C VAL A 109 3.91 -5.83 -5.68
N TYR A 110 2.96 -5.02 -6.14
CA TYR A 110 1.72 -4.73 -5.41
C TYR A 110 0.94 -6.00 -5.08
N GLN A 111 0.64 -6.83 -6.09
CA GLN A 111 -0.16 -8.05 -5.91
C GLN A 111 0.53 -9.04 -4.96
N SER A 112 1.84 -9.22 -5.07
CA SER A 112 2.58 -10.14 -4.23
C SER A 112 2.74 -9.59 -2.80
N ALA A 113 3.16 -8.34 -2.65
CA ALA A 113 3.37 -7.71 -1.34
C ALA A 113 2.06 -7.55 -0.57
N LYS A 114 0.93 -7.22 -1.21
CA LYS A 114 -0.36 -7.10 -0.50
C LYS A 114 -0.81 -8.43 0.09
N ASN A 115 -0.50 -9.55 -0.57
CA ASN A 115 -0.84 -10.88 -0.08
C ASN A 115 0.04 -11.22 1.12
N THR A 116 1.34 -10.90 1.04
CA THR A 116 2.28 -11.07 2.15
C THR A 116 1.91 -10.20 3.36
N ALA A 117 1.55 -8.93 3.16
CA ALA A 117 1.14 -8.01 4.22
C ALA A 117 -0.08 -8.50 5.02
N GLN A 118 -0.91 -9.35 4.40
CA GLN A 118 -2.14 -9.87 4.98
C GLN A 118 -1.99 -11.25 5.63
N ARG A 119 -0.79 -11.86 5.61
CA ARG A 119 -0.59 -13.15 6.27
C ARG A 119 -0.54 -12.96 7.79
N ASN A 120 -1.08 -13.93 8.53
CA ASN A 120 -1.11 -13.86 9.99
C ASN A 120 0.29 -13.70 10.60
N ASP A 121 1.29 -14.44 10.10
CA ASP A 121 2.67 -14.37 10.58
C ASP A 121 3.32 -12.98 10.36
N VAL A 122 2.86 -12.24 9.36
CA VAL A 122 3.32 -10.86 9.09
C VAL A 122 2.54 -9.87 9.94
N LEU A 123 1.22 -10.05 10.06
CA LEU A 123 0.34 -9.21 10.88
C LEU A 123 0.62 -9.33 12.39
N ASP A 124 1.12 -10.49 12.82
CA ASP A 124 1.53 -10.68 14.20
C ASP A 124 2.80 -9.90 14.53
N GLY A 125 3.59 -9.47 13.54
CA GLY A 125 4.76 -8.61 13.74
C GLY A 125 5.74 -9.24 14.74
N PHE A 126 6.08 -8.49 15.80
CA PHE A 126 6.88 -9.01 16.93
C PHE A 126 6.07 -9.77 18.00
N GLY A 127 4.78 -10.00 17.77
CA GLY A 127 3.86 -10.65 18.70
C GLY A 127 3.29 -9.72 19.78
N ASN A 128 3.67 -8.44 19.79
CA ASN A 128 3.16 -7.40 20.67
C ASN A 128 2.73 -6.19 19.82
N ASN A 129 1.65 -5.50 20.19
CA ASN A 129 1.13 -4.40 19.37
C ASN A 129 2.03 -3.15 19.52
N GLY A 130 3.10 -3.03 18.72
CA GLY A 130 3.94 -1.83 18.63
C GLY A 130 3.34 -0.75 17.72
N GLY A 131 3.83 0.48 17.83
CA GLY A 131 3.36 1.62 17.02
C GLY A 131 3.61 1.44 15.52
N GLU A 132 4.70 0.75 15.15
CA GLU A 132 5.06 0.40 13.79
C GLU A 132 4.07 -0.59 13.15
N GLU A 133 3.47 -1.50 13.93
CA GLU A 133 2.40 -2.37 13.46
C GLU A 133 1.17 -1.55 13.09
N PHE A 134 0.70 -0.64 13.96
CA PHE A 134 -0.45 0.21 13.66
C PHE A 134 -0.25 1.01 12.38
N LEU A 135 0.95 1.59 12.20
CA LEU A 135 1.26 2.36 11.00
C LEU A 135 1.29 1.48 9.75
N SER A 136 1.87 0.29 9.85
CA SER A 136 1.92 -0.66 8.74
C SER A 136 0.52 -1.13 8.36
N PHE A 137 -0.38 -1.29 9.34
CA PHE A 137 -1.76 -1.65 9.08
C PHE A 137 -2.49 -0.53 8.34
N LEU A 138 -2.33 0.71 8.79
CA LEU A 138 -2.87 1.89 8.12
C LEU A 138 -2.36 1.99 6.68
N GLN A 139 -1.05 1.89 6.47
CA GLN A 139 -0.44 1.97 5.14
C GLN A 139 -0.98 0.89 4.20
N THR A 140 -1.11 -0.35 4.68
CA THR A 140 -1.68 -1.44 3.88
C THR A 140 -3.13 -1.13 3.50
N GLY A 141 -3.96 -0.69 4.46
CA GLY A 141 -5.35 -0.33 4.22
C GLY A 141 -5.53 0.82 3.22
N GLU A 142 -4.80 1.92 3.42
CA GLU A 142 -4.80 3.06 2.50
C GLU A 142 -4.39 2.64 1.08
N SER A 143 -3.39 1.76 0.96
CA SER A 143 -2.89 1.30 -0.34
C SER A 143 -3.91 0.48 -1.12
N LEU A 144 -4.70 -0.36 -0.43
CA LEU A 144 -5.81 -1.09 -1.04
C LEU A 144 -6.86 -0.11 -1.58
N VAL A 145 -7.17 0.95 -0.82
CA VAL A 145 -8.13 1.98 -1.24
C VAL A 145 -7.60 2.83 -2.40
N VAL A 146 -6.34 3.28 -2.33
CA VAL A 146 -5.64 4.04 -3.39
C VAL A 146 -5.67 3.27 -4.71
N ASN A 147 -5.44 1.96 -4.64
CA ASN A 147 -5.44 1.07 -5.80
C ASN A 147 -6.84 0.76 -6.36
N LYS A 148 -7.92 1.07 -5.62
CA LYS A 148 -9.29 0.58 -5.85
C LYS A 148 -9.42 -0.95 -5.75
N ASP A 149 -8.61 -1.57 -4.91
CA ASP A 149 -8.63 -3.01 -4.67
C ASP A 149 -9.77 -3.38 -3.71
N ASN A 150 -10.67 -4.27 -4.12
CA ASN A 150 -11.82 -4.69 -3.30
C ASN A 150 -11.44 -5.47 -2.03
N ASP A 151 -10.20 -5.97 -1.94
CA ASP A 151 -9.68 -6.61 -0.73
C ASP A 151 -9.67 -5.64 0.47
N TRP A 152 -9.74 -4.31 0.24
CA TRP A 152 -9.79 -3.30 1.30
C TRP A 152 -10.90 -3.55 2.32
N LYS A 153 -12.06 -4.07 1.90
CA LYS A 153 -13.20 -4.33 2.80
C LYS A 153 -12.89 -5.47 3.78
N LYS A 154 -12.35 -6.57 3.26
CA LYS A 154 -11.93 -7.71 4.07
C LYS A 154 -10.81 -7.29 5.03
N TRP A 155 -9.86 -6.50 4.53
CA TRP A 155 -8.83 -5.90 5.37
C TRP A 155 -9.42 -5.07 6.51
N TYR A 156 -10.35 -4.17 6.18
CA TYR A 156 -11.03 -3.31 7.15
C TYR A 156 -11.76 -4.09 8.23
N ASP A 157 -12.56 -5.09 7.86
CA ASP A 157 -13.31 -5.93 8.81
C ASP A 157 -12.36 -6.64 9.78
N ASN A 158 -11.30 -7.26 9.24
CA ASN A 158 -10.31 -7.98 10.04
C ASN A 158 -9.54 -7.06 10.99
N MET A 159 -9.06 -5.92 10.48
CA MET A 159 -8.26 -4.99 11.25
C MET A 159 -9.08 -4.23 12.28
N SER A 160 -10.31 -3.84 11.96
CA SER A 160 -11.22 -3.23 12.94
C SER A 160 -11.48 -4.17 14.10
N GLY A 161 -11.74 -5.45 13.82
CA GLY A 161 -11.89 -6.47 14.86
C GLY A 161 -10.64 -6.67 15.71
N ARG A 162 -9.43 -6.58 15.13
CA ARG A 162 -8.16 -6.68 15.87
C ARG A 162 -7.92 -5.44 16.74
N ILE A 163 -8.07 -4.24 16.18
CA ILE A 163 -7.76 -2.98 16.86
C ILE A 163 -8.74 -2.70 17.99
N LEU A 164 -10.04 -2.94 17.80
CA LEU A 164 -11.03 -2.73 18.86
C LEU A 164 -10.81 -3.66 20.07
N LYS A 165 -10.28 -4.87 19.86
CA LYS A 165 -9.97 -5.81 20.96
C LYS A 165 -8.86 -5.35 21.90
N ILE A 166 -8.01 -4.44 21.43
CA ILE A 166 -6.82 -3.97 22.17
C ILE A 166 -6.96 -2.50 22.57
N GLN A 167 -8.16 -1.92 22.45
CA GLN A 167 -8.46 -0.57 22.92
C GLN A 167 -8.44 -0.55 24.45
N ASN A 168 -7.83 0.49 25.02
CA ASN A 168 -7.87 0.73 26.45
C ASN A 168 -9.26 1.17 26.92
N GLU A 169 -9.54 1.06 28.22
CA GLU A 169 -10.83 1.48 28.80
C GLU A 169 -11.16 2.97 28.58
N ASP A 170 -10.14 3.83 28.47
CA ASP A 170 -10.29 5.26 28.19
C ASP A 170 -10.45 5.59 26.70
N GLY A 171 -10.49 4.55 25.85
CA GLY A 171 -10.63 4.67 24.41
C GLY A 171 -9.32 4.88 23.64
N SER A 172 -8.16 4.92 24.31
CA SER A 172 -6.84 5.08 23.68
C SER A 172 -6.21 3.75 23.24
N TRP A 173 -5.05 3.84 22.58
CA TRP A 173 -4.17 2.71 22.26
C TRP A 173 -2.72 3.02 22.62
N ASN A 174 -1.95 1.98 22.95
CA ASN A 174 -0.53 2.06 23.23
C ASN A 174 0.28 1.08 22.38
N GLY A 175 1.47 1.52 21.99
CA GLY A 175 2.50 0.67 21.41
C GLY A 175 3.33 0.01 22.50
N HIS A 176 3.69 -1.26 22.31
CA HIS A 176 4.46 -2.04 23.28
C HIS A 176 5.97 -2.03 23.01
N HIS A 177 6.41 -1.67 21.80
CA HIS A 177 7.81 -1.50 21.42
C HIS A 177 7.94 -0.53 20.23
N CYS A 178 9.21 -0.17 19.94
CA CYS A 178 9.72 0.82 18.97
C CYS A 178 9.04 2.20 19.01
N ILE A 179 7.75 2.28 18.67
CA ILE A 179 6.92 3.47 18.84
C ILE A 179 5.86 3.19 19.91
N THR A 180 6.03 3.77 21.10
CA THR A 180 5.16 3.49 22.26
C THR A 180 4.23 4.64 22.65
N SER A 181 4.30 5.76 21.93
CA SER A 181 3.52 6.97 22.23
C SER A 181 2.01 6.71 22.14
N PRO A 182 1.23 6.93 23.23
CA PRO A 182 -0.21 6.76 23.21
C PRO A 182 -0.90 7.67 22.18
N VAL A 183 -0.39 8.90 22.01
CA VAL A 183 -0.94 9.86 21.05
C VAL A 183 -0.80 9.33 19.63
N PHE A 184 0.39 8.83 19.27
CA PHE A 184 0.64 8.28 17.94
C PHE A 184 -0.21 7.04 17.67
N CYS A 185 -0.23 6.09 18.61
CA CYS A 185 -0.95 4.83 18.43
C CYS A 185 -2.46 5.08 18.36
N THR A 186 -3.00 5.95 19.22
CA THR A 186 -4.41 6.33 19.20
C THR A 186 -4.79 6.99 17.89
N ALA A 187 -4.01 7.98 17.42
CA ALA A 187 -4.29 8.65 16.15
C ALA A 187 -4.27 7.67 14.97
N THR A 188 -3.28 6.78 14.92
CA THR A 188 -3.16 5.78 13.86
C THR A 188 -4.30 4.76 13.88
N SER A 189 -4.70 4.30 15.08
CA SER A 189 -5.87 3.43 15.25
C SER A 189 -7.16 4.10 14.78
N VAL A 190 -7.36 5.38 15.10
CA VAL A 190 -8.53 6.14 14.63
C VAL A 190 -8.52 6.22 13.10
N LEU A 191 -7.41 6.63 12.49
CA LEU A 191 -7.29 6.71 11.02
C LEU A 191 -7.59 5.36 10.36
N LEU A 192 -7.08 4.26 10.92
CA LEU A 192 -7.34 2.93 10.39
C LEU A 192 -8.83 2.54 10.50
N LEU A 193 -9.46 2.81 11.66
CA LEU A 193 -10.88 2.53 11.90
C LEU A 193 -11.81 3.43 11.08
N THR A 194 -11.33 4.58 10.61
CA THR A 194 -12.11 5.54 9.81
C THR A 194 -11.67 5.61 8.35
N VAL A 195 -10.82 4.70 7.87
CA VAL A 195 -10.28 4.73 6.50
C VAL A 195 -11.39 4.77 5.43
N GLU A 196 -12.57 4.22 5.73
CA GLU A 196 -13.74 4.28 4.85
C GLU A 196 -14.24 5.72 4.58
N ASN A 197 -14.10 6.61 5.57
CA ASN A 197 -14.50 8.02 5.44
C ASN A 197 -13.57 8.78 4.49
N ASP A 198 -12.32 8.30 4.34
CA ASP A 198 -11.28 8.93 3.53
C ASP A 198 -11.17 8.33 2.12
N ILE A 199 -12.06 7.40 1.74
CA ILE A 199 -11.99 6.70 0.46
C ILE A 199 -11.88 7.64 -0.74
N GLN A 200 -12.66 8.72 -0.76
CA GLN A 200 -12.63 9.67 -1.87
C GLN A 200 -11.29 10.41 -1.96
N PHE A 201 -10.77 10.82 -0.80
CA PHE A 201 -9.46 11.47 -0.72
C PHE A 201 -8.34 10.52 -1.15
N LEU A 202 -8.31 9.31 -0.61
CA LEU A 202 -7.31 8.29 -0.94
C LEU A 202 -7.37 7.87 -2.42
N ARG A 203 -8.56 7.77 -3.00
CA ARG A 203 -8.71 7.49 -4.44
C ARG A 203 -8.18 8.63 -5.31
N ASN A 204 -8.29 9.88 -4.86
CA ASN A 204 -7.72 11.03 -5.58
C ASN A 204 -6.20 11.02 -5.56
N MET A 205 -5.56 10.54 -4.48
CA MET A 205 -4.11 10.36 -4.45
C MET A 205 -3.61 9.35 -5.50
N GLY A 206 -4.44 8.36 -5.82
CA GLY A 206 -4.16 7.36 -6.85
C GLY A 206 -4.39 7.83 -8.30
N ASN A 207 -4.94 9.04 -8.51
CA ASN A 207 -5.17 9.60 -9.85
C ASN A 207 -3.91 10.20 -10.46
#